data_AF-F2UMC9-F1
#
_entry.id   AF-F2UMC9-F1
#
_cell.length_a   1.000
_cell.length_b   1.000
_cell.length_c   1.000
_cell.angle_alpha   90.00
_cell.angle_beta   90.00
_cell.angle_gamma   90.00
#
_symmetry.space_group_name_H-M   'P 1'
#
loop_
_entity.id
_entity.type
_entity.pdbx_description
1 polymer ?
#
loop_
_entity_poly.entity_id
_entity_poly.type
_entity_poly.pdbx_seq_one_letter_code
_entity_poly.pdbx_strand_id
1 'polypeptide(L)' 'MASQIDTMASEVELEAITDLFQKLIQSCQQKCIAQNYKDDQLTKGELVCIDRCVAKFLEVHDIVGKKMNDANTPQQ' A
#
# COMPACT_ATOMS: atom_id res chain seq x y z
N MET A 1 -0.06 12.76 31.28
CA MET A 1 -0.13 11.34 30.87
C MET A 1 -1.14 11.12 29.74
N ALA A 2 -2.35 11.70 29.78
CA ALA A 2 -3.33 11.58 28.67
C ALA A 2 -2.85 12.12 27.31
N SER A 3 -2.02 13.18 27.27
CA SER A 3 -1.53 13.72 25.99
C SER A 3 -0.40 12.90 25.34
N GLN A 4 0.25 11.97 26.05
CA GLN A 4 1.34 11.17 25.47
C GLN A 4 0.80 9.97 24.67
N ILE A 5 -0.34 9.40 25.09
CA ILE A 5 -0.97 8.27 24.40
C ILE A 5 -1.49 8.68 23.01
N ASP A 6 -2.02 9.89 22.89
CA ASP A 6 -2.55 10.44 21.62
C ASP A 6 -1.44 10.70 20.59
N THR A 7 -0.28 11.18 21.07
CA THR A 7 0.92 11.35 20.23
C THR A 7 1.45 9.99 19.73
N MET A 8 1.54 8.99 20.62
CA MET A 8 2.04 7.67 20.24
C MET A 8 1.10 6.96 19.24
N ALA A 9 -0.22 7.06 19.41
CA ALA A 9 -1.18 6.51 18.45
C ALA A 9 -1.04 7.19 17.08
N SER A 10 -0.89 8.51 17.07
CA SER A 10 -0.68 9.29 15.83
C SER A 10 0.63 8.93 15.13
N GLU A 11 1.72 8.69 15.87
CA GLU A 11 3.00 8.25 15.33
C GLU A 11 2.88 6.87 14.66
N VAL A 12 2.20 5.92 15.32
CA VAL A 12 1.98 4.57 14.78
C VAL A 12 1.13 4.60 13.50
N GLU A 13 0.09 5.45 13.45
CA GLU A 13 -0.73 5.62 12.24
C GLU A 13 0.10 6.17 11.08
N LEU A 14 0.97 7.15 11.32
CA LEU A 14 1.86 7.71 10.29
C LEU A 14 2.88 6.68 9.79
N GLU A 15 3.47 5.89 10.69
CA GLU A 15 4.39 4.81 10.31
C GLU A 15 3.70 3.76 9.44
N ALA A 16 2.48 3.36 9.81
CA ALA A 16 1.68 2.40 9.04
C ALA A 16 1.33 2.93 7.64
N ILE A 17 0.94 4.20 7.54
CA ILE A 17 0.67 4.85 6.25
C ILE A 17 1.94 4.90 5.38
N THR A 18 3.07 5.23 5.99
CA THR A 18 4.37 5.29 5.28
C THR A 18 4.77 3.93 4.72
N ASP A 19 4.64 2.87 5.51
CA ASP A 19 4.92 1.50 5.06
C ASP A 19 3.98 1.07 3.92
N LEU A 20 2.69 1.43 4.00
CA LEU A 20 1.72 1.19 2.92
C LEU A 20 2.16 1.86 1.61
N PHE A 21 2.54 3.14 1.66
CA PHE A 21 2.99 3.88 0.48
C PHE A 21 4.28 3.29 -0.10
N GLN A 22 5.24 2.92 0.74
CA GLN A 22 6.50 2.30 0.32
C GLN A 22 6.23 1.00 -0.46
N LYS A 23 5.38 0.12 0.09
CA LYS A 23 5.02 -1.16 -0.53
C LYS A 23 4.20 -0.96 -1.81
N LEU A 24 3.30 0.01 -1.84
CA LEU A 24 2.51 0.35 -3.03
C LEU A 24 3.40 0.81 -4.19
N ILE A 25 4.34 1.74 -3.92
CA ILE A 25 5.27 2.26 -4.92
C ILE A 25 6.14 1.12 -5.47
N GLN A 26 6.76 0.33 -4.58
CA GLN A 26 7.61 -0.78 -5.00
C GLN A 26 6.86 -1.81 -5.84
N SER A 27 5.64 -2.19 -5.42
CA SER A 27 4.82 -3.17 -6.12
C SER A 27 4.41 -2.68 -7.51
N CYS A 28 3.92 -1.46 -7.62
CA CYS A 28 3.46 -0.92 -8.89
C CYS A 28 4.60 -0.57 -9.83
N GLN A 29 5.74 -0.10 -9.31
CA GLN A 29 6.95 0.08 -10.12
C GLN A 29 7.40 -1.26 -10.73
N GLN A 30 7.51 -2.32 -9.92
CA GLN A 30 7.93 -3.64 -10.41
C GLN A 30 6.96 -4.25 -11.43
N LYS A 31 5.65 -4.00 -11.28
CA LYS A 31 4.61 -4.57 -12.15
C LYS A 31 4.42 -3.80 -13.46
N CYS A 32 4.56 -2.48 -13.42
CA CYS A 32 4.15 -1.62 -14.53
C CYS A 32 5.32 -1.02 -15.30
N ILE A 33 6.50 -0.83 -14.69
CA ILE A 33 7.64 -0.19 -15.34
C ILE A 33 8.64 -1.26 -15.82
N ALA A 34 8.94 -1.25 -17.12
CA ALA A 34 9.92 -2.17 -17.67
C ALA A 34 11.33 -1.80 -17.20
N GLN A 35 12.16 -2.79 -16.86
CA GLN A 35 13.57 -2.55 -16.50
C GLN A 35 14.43 -2.10 -17.69
N ASN A 36 13.96 -2.34 -18.92
CA ASN A 36 14.61 -1.88 -20.14
C ASN A 36 13.98 -0.57 -20.60
N TYR A 37 14.53 0.53 -20.11
CA TYR A 37 14.08 1.88 -20.42
C TYR A 37 14.49 2.29 -21.83
N LYS A 38 13.48 2.57 -22.67
CA LYS A 38 13.68 3.08 -24.03
C LYS A 38 13.46 4.60 -24.13
N ASP A 39 12.68 5.14 -23.21
CA ASP A 39 12.32 6.56 -23.10
C ASP A 39 12.39 6.97 -21.62
N ASP A 40 12.51 8.27 -21.39
CA ASP A 40 12.52 8.91 -20.06
C ASP A 40 11.10 9.19 -19.52
N GLN A 41 10.09 9.08 -20.39
CA GLN A 41 8.69 9.33 -20.08
C GLN A 41 7.91 8.03 -19.94
N LEU A 42 6.91 8.06 -19.04
CA LEU A 42 5.95 6.98 -18.93
C LEU A 42 5.09 6.92 -20.20
N THR A 43 5.08 5.74 -20.81
CA THR A 43 4.20 5.44 -21.93
C THR A 43 2.74 5.45 -21.46
N LYS A 44 1.79 5.64 -22.40
CA LYS A 44 0.36 5.54 -22.11
C LYS A 44 -0.01 4.19 -21.45
N GLY A 45 0.69 3.11 -21.82
CA GLY A 45 0.49 1.79 -21.24
C GLY A 45 0.91 1.73 -19.77
N GLU A 46 2.07 2.30 -19.43
CA GLU A 46 2.58 2.36 -18.07
C GLU A 46 1.69 3.22 -17.16
N LEU A 47 1.22 4.38 -17.65
CA LEU A 47 0.29 5.24 -16.92
C LEU A 47 -1.00 4.49 -16.56
N VAL A 48 -1.67 3.88 -17.55
CA VAL A 48 -2.90 3.11 -17.31
C VAL A 48 -2.64 1.89 -16.44
N CYS A 49 -1.46 1.27 -16.54
CA CYS A 49 -1.07 0.16 -15.66
C CYS A 49 -0.97 0.62 -14.21
N ILE A 50 -0.31 1.76 -13.93
CA ILE A 50 -0.14 2.30 -12.58
C ILE A 50 -1.51 2.55 -11.93
N ASP A 51 -2.44 3.19 -12.64
CA ASP A 51 -3.81 3.43 -12.13
C ASP A 51 -4.50 2.13 -11.72
N ARG A 52 -4.45 1.11 -12.59
CA ARG A 52 -5.02 -0.22 -12.31
C ARG A 52 -4.29 -0.93 -11.17
N CYS A 53 -2.98 -0.77 -11.08
CA CYS A 53 -2.16 -1.40 -10.05
C CYS A 53 -2.53 -0.84 -8.68
N VAL A 54 -2.60 0.48 -8.54
CA VAL A 54 -2.98 1.15 -7.29
C VAL A 54 -4.37 0.72 -6.85
N ALA A 55 -5.35 0.72 -7.75
CA ALA A 55 -6.72 0.27 -7.45
C ALA A 55 -6.73 -1.19 -6.91
N LYS A 56 -6.04 -2.09 -7.60
CA LYS A 56 -5.95 -3.51 -7.18
C LYS A 56 -5.16 -3.69 -5.89
N PHE A 57 -4.10 -2.93 -5.68
CA PHE A 57 -3.29 -3.03 -4.48
C PHE A 57 -4.12 -2.68 -3.24
N LEU A 58 -4.89 -1.59 -3.30
CA LEU A 58 -5.76 -1.17 -2.21
C LEU A 58 -6.92 -2.16 -1.97
N GLU A 59 -7.51 -2.70 -3.03
CA GLU A 59 -8.53 -3.76 -2.93
C GLU A 59 -7.97 -5.00 -2.22
N VAL A 60 -6.79 -5.48 -2.63
CA VAL A 60 -6.12 -6.62 -1.99
C VAL A 60 -5.74 -6.31 -0.55
N HIS A 61 -5.23 -5.10 -0.29
CA HIS A 61 -4.88 -4.66 1.06
C HIS A 61 -6.08 -4.71 2.01
N ASP A 62 -7.25 -4.23 1.59
CA ASP A 62 -8.50 -4.31 2.37
C ASP A 62 -8.94 -5.76 2.63
N ILE A 63 -8.93 -6.61 1.60
CA ILE A 63 -9.29 -8.03 1.74
C ILE A 63 -8.36 -8.75 2.73
N VAL A 64 -7.05 -8.52 2.62
CA VAL A 64 -6.06 -9.09 3.53
C VAL A 64 -6.28 -8.58 4.95
N GLY A 65 -6.53 -7.29 5.13
CA GLY A 65 -6.83 -6.69 6.42
C GLY A 65 -8.04 -7.33 7.10
N LYS A 66 -9.15 -7.55 6.36
CA LYS A 66 -10.34 -8.25 6.87
C LYS A 66 -10.02 -9.67 7.31
N LYS A 67 -9.35 -10.46 6.46
CA LYS A 67 -8.98 -11.84 6.78
C LYS A 67 -8.03 -11.93 7.99
N MET A 68 -7.13 -10.97 8.15
CA MET A 68 -6.23 -10.93 9.29
C MET A 68 -7.01 -10.66 10.59
N ASN A 69 -7.99 -9.75 10.58
CA ASN A 69 -8.84 -9.50 11.74
C ASN A 69 -9.72 -10.71 12.09
N ASP A 70 -10.28 -11.38 11.07
CA ASP A 70 -11.07 -12.59 11.26
C ASP A 70 -10.23 -13.74 11.86
N ALA A 71 -8.94 -13.83 11.50
CA ALA A 71 -8.02 -14.84 12.03
C ALA A 71 -7.54 -14.53 13.46
N ASN A 72 -7.56 -13.26 13.90
CA ASN A 72 -7.14 -12.83 15.22
C ASN A 72 -8.28 -12.82 16.26
N THR A 73 -9.53 -13.01 15.83
CA THR A 73 -10.63 -13.24 16.76
C THR A 73 -10.61 -14.69 17.23
N PRO A 74 -10.48 -14.98 18.54
CA PRO A 74 -10.53 -16.36 19.02
C PRO A 74 -11.88 -16.96 18.63
N GLN A 75 -11.83 -18.03 17.84
CA GLN A 75 -12.98 -18.88 17.54
C GLN A 75 -13.60 -19.33 18.86
N GLN A 76 -14.83 -18.86 19.14
CA GLN A 76 -15.71 -19.55 20.09
C GLN A 76 -16.21 -20.85 19.46
#